data_AF-A0A8T7FTW5-F1
#
_entry.id   AF-A0A8T7FTW5-F1
#
_cell.length_a   1.000
_cell.length_b   1.000
_cell.length_c   1.000
_cell.angle_alpha   90.00
_cell.angle_beta   90.00
_cell.angle_gamma   90.00
#
_symmetry.space_group_name_H-M   'P 1'
#
loop_
_entity.id
_entity.type
_entity.pdbx_description
1 polymer ?
#
loop_
_entity_poly.entity_id
_entity_poly.type
_entity_poly.pdbx_seq_one_letter_code
_entity_poly.pdbx_strand_id
1 'polypeptide(L)'
;MTLPERRVQLYDQYVNTMLSTWNRARSLSGRAPGRDIDEIQTVRILAPLALWMHEVSPGVGLVGREDMRRKLEELFHERGDVSPHQAARQFMQDVREHAALLLERGPGEYGFIHLTFEEYLAAVALALMGQGDSKPIIETLSRHVGEQAWREVTLLTIGYLGIRQQLPKIAGEVVESLVNEKPGPAGEAVVLAGDAVLDTWPGGVPLQSKERVLQGVDRNHAGWRHPP
;
A
#
# COMPACT_ATOMS: atom_id res chain seq x y z
N MET A 1 -19.70 -17.35 -0.71
CA MET A 1 -18.42 -16.61 -0.78
C MET A 1 -17.81 -16.71 0.61
N THR A 2 -16.71 -17.42 0.78
CA THR A 2 -16.00 -17.48 2.07
C THR A 2 -15.21 -16.19 2.25
N LEU A 3 -15.34 -15.53 3.41
CA LEU A 3 -14.55 -14.34 3.72
C LEU A 3 -13.08 -14.76 3.91
N PRO A 4 -12.10 -14.03 3.34
CA PRO A 4 -10.70 -14.32 3.60
C PRO A 4 -10.37 -14.15 5.09
N GLU A 5 -9.58 -15.07 5.64
CA GLU A 5 -9.13 -14.98 7.04
C GLU A 5 -8.04 -13.91 7.25
N ARG A 6 -7.37 -13.49 6.16
CA ARG A 6 -6.24 -12.55 6.23
C ARG A 6 -6.65 -11.15 5.77
N ARG A 7 -6.24 -10.15 6.54
CA ARG A 7 -6.53 -8.73 6.31
C ARG A 7 -6.18 -8.27 4.89
N VAL A 8 -4.98 -8.61 4.41
CA VAL A 8 -4.54 -8.23 3.06
C VAL A 8 -5.42 -8.80 1.94
N GLN A 9 -5.93 -10.02 2.09
CA GLN A 9 -6.82 -10.63 1.10
C GLN A 9 -8.21 -9.99 1.14
N LEU A 10 -8.68 -9.66 2.35
CA LEU A 10 -9.94 -8.96 2.54
C LEU A 10 -9.89 -7.57 1.90
N TYR A 11 -8.84 -6.79 2.13
CA TYR A 11 -8.67 -5.46 1.53
C TYR A 11 -8.50 -5.53 0.01
N ASP A 12 -7.73 -6.50 -0.50
CA ASP A 12 -7.64 -6.74 -1.93
C ASP A 12 -9.02 -7.01 -2.56
N GLN A 13 -9.82 -7.88 -1.94
CA GLN A 13 -11.15 -8.20 -2.42
C GLN A 13 -12.07 -6.97 -2.41
N TYR A 14 -12.02 -6.16 -1.35
CA TYR A 14 -12.82 -4.93 -1.28
C TYR A 14 -12.42 -3.93 -2.35
N VAL A 15 -11.12 -3.63 -2.47
CA VAL A 15 -10.61 -2.69 -3.47
C VAL A 15 -10.97 -3.15 -4.89
N ASN A 16 -10.74 -4.42 -5.23
CA ASN A 16 -11.11 -4.95 -6.55
C ASN A 16 -12.62 -4.87 -6.80
N THR A 17 -13.46 -5.16 -5.79
CA THR A 17 -14.92 -5.03 -5.93
C THR A 17 -15.35 -3.58 -6.19
N MET A 18 -14.73 -2.63 -5.49
CA MET A 18 -14.99 -1.21 -5.67
C MET A 18 -14.52 -0.70 -7.03
N LEU A 19 -13.33 -1.10 -7.47
CA LEU A 19 -12.79 -0.79 -8.79
C LEU A 19 -13.67 -1.34 -9.91
N SER A 20 -14.11 -2.58 -9.77
CA SER A 20 -15.03 -3.21 -10.70
C SER A 20 -16.34 -2.42 -10.83
N THR A 21 -16.87 -1.95 -9.70
CA THR A 21 -18.09 -1.12 -9.68
C THR A 21 -17.87 0.24 -10.32
N TRP A 22 -16.73 0.88 -10.03
CA TRP A 22 -16.35 2.15 -10.62
C TRP A 22 -16.16 2.07 -12.14
N ASN A 23 -15.43 1.06 -12.62
CA ASN A 23 -15.19 0.83 -14.05
C ASN A 23 -16.49 0.56 -14.82
N ARG A 24 -17.42 -0.21 -14.22
CA ARG A 24 -18.75 -0.41 -14.80
C ARG A 24 -19.51 0.91 -14.94
N ALA A 25 -19.50 1.75 -13.91
CA ALA A 25 -20.21 3.02 -13.94
C ALA A 25 -19.65 3.97 -15.03
N ARG A 26 -18.32 4.08 -15.13
CA ARG A 26 -17.65 4.84 -16.20
C ARG A 26 -17.96 4.32 -17.60
N SER A 27 -18.00 3.00 -17.77
CA SER A 27 -18.37 2.38 -19.05
C SER A 27 -19.81 2.72 -19.46
N LEU A 28 -20.75 2.73 -18.53
CA LEU A 28 -22.15 3.10 -18.78
C LEU A 28 -22.30 4.58 -19.17
N SER A 29 -21.41 5.46 -18.70
CA SER A 29 -21.40 6.89 -19.05
C SER A 29 -20.78 7.20 -20.43
N GLY A 30 -20.34 6.18 -21.19
CA GLY A 30 -19.76 6.35 -22.53
C GLY A 30 -18.31 6.87 -22.53
N ARG A 31 -17.63 6.85 -21.38
CA ARG A 31 -16.31 7.47 -21.17
C ARG A 31 -15.14 6.50 -21.17
N ALA A 32 -15.40 5.20 -21.30
CA ALA A 32 -14.38 4.16 -21.40
C ALA A 32 -14.62 3.31 -22.66
N PRO A 33 -13.58 3.03 -23.48
CA PRO A 33 -13.65 2.00 -24.49
C PRO A 33 -13.85 0.64 -23.80
N GLY A 34 -14.86 -0.12 -24.22
CA GLY A 34 -15.06 -1.57 -23.98
C GLY A 34 -14.56 -2.17 -22.65
N ARG A 35 -15.52 -2.53 -21.79
CA ARG A 35 -15.57 -3.48 -20.63
C ARG A 35 -14.31 -4.08 -19.95
N ASP A 36 -13.16 -4.20 -20.60
CA ASP A 36 -11.96 -4.90 -20.11
C ASP A 36 -10.73 -4.01 -19.93
N ILE A 37 -10.80 -2.69 -20.17
CA ILE A 37 -9.78 -1.78 -19.64
C ILE A 37 -10.09 -1.50 -18.17
N ASP A 38 -9.22 -1.78 -17.21
CA ASP A 38 -8.49 -3.00 -16.82
C ASP A 38 -8.20 -2.64 -15.35
N GLU A 39 -8.76 -3.38 -14.39
CA GLU A 39 -8.62 -3.05 -12.96
C GLU A 39 -7.14 -2.83 -12.60
N ILE A 40 -6.24 -3.54 -13.29
CA ILE A 40 -4.79 -3.38 -13.20
C ILE A 40 -4.34 -1.97 -13.64
N GLN A 41 -4.83 -1.44 -14.76
CA GLN A 41 -4.49 -0.08 -15.23
C GLN A 41 -4.97 1.00 -14.28
N THR A 42 -6.08 0.73 -13.59
CA THR A 42 -6.60 1.64 -12.57
C THR A 42 -5.74 1.59 -11.30
N VAL A 43 -5.37 0.40 -10.84
CA VAL A 43 -4.45 0.21 -9.71
C VAL A 43 -3.09 0.87 -10.00
N ARG A 44 -2.58 0.80 -11.25
CA ARG A 44 -1.34 1.46 -11.67
C ARG A 44 -1.33 2.97 -11.51
N ILE A 45 -2.50 3.62 -11.38
CA ILE A 45 -2.61 5.05 -11.07
C ILE A 45 -2.96 5.26 -9.60
N LEU A 46 -3.93 4.51 -9.07
CA LEU A 46 -4.40 4.68 -7.70
C LEU A 46 -3.37 4.28 -6.63
N ALA A 47 -2.58 3.24 -6.86
CA ALA A 47 -1.57 2.80 -5.92
C ALA A 47 -0.49 3.88 -5.70
N PRO A 48 0.21 4.39 -6.74
CA PRO A 48 1.22 5.43 -6.54
C PRO A 48 0.60 6.76 -6.09
N LEU A 49 -0.66 7.06 -6.46
CA LEU A 49 -1.39 8.19 -5.90
C LEU A 49 -1.61 8.03 -4.39
N ALA A 50 -2.04 6.85 -3.93
CA ALA A 50 -2.25 6.56 -2.51
C ALA A 50 -0.96 6.66 -1.71
N LEU A 51 0.15 6.12 -2.24
CA LEU A 51 1.46 6.24 -1.61
C LEU A 51 1.86 7.72 -1.46
N TRP A 52 1.73 8.51 -2.53
CA TRP A 52 2.03 9.94 -2.46
C TRP A 52 1.14 10.69 -1.46
N MET A 53 -0.18 10.42 -1.46
CA MET A 53 -1.11 11.03 -0.50
C MET A 53 -0.73 10.70 0.95
N HIS A 54 -0.31 9.45 1.18
CA HIS A 54 0.15 8.98 2.49
C HIS A 54 1.45 9.67 2.92
N GLU A 55 2.39 9.87 1.99
CA GLU A 55 3.66 10.56 2.25
C GLU A 55 3.46 12.04 2.58
N VAL A 56 2.57 12.75 1.87
CA VAL A 56 2.37 14.20 2.08
C VAL A 56 1.37 14.53 3.19
N SER A 57 0.50 13.59 3.56
CA SER A 57 -0.54 13.78 4.57
C SER A 57 -0.73 12.51 5.44
N PRO A 58 0.32 12.04 6.15
CA PRO A 58 0.30 10.77 6.86
C PRO A 58 -0.81 10.71 7.92
N GLY A 59 -1.57 9.62 7.93
CA GLY A 59 -2.68 9.37 8.88
C GLY A 59 -3.97 10.15 8.62
N VAL A 60 -3.95 11.16 7.73
CA VAL A 60 -5.13 11.97 7.38
C VAL A 60 -5.58 11.72 5.94
N GLY A 61 -4.63 11.60 5.00
CA GLY A 61 -4.92 11.25 3.61
C GLY A 61 -5.69 12.33 2.84
N LEU A 62 -5.49 13.62 3.17
CA LEU A 62 -6.18 14.73 2.52
C LEU A 62 -5.19 15.58 1.71
N VAL A 63 -5.55 15.87 0.46
CA VAL A 63 -4.73 16.68 -0.45
C VAL A 63 -5.57 17.72 -1.17
N GLY A 64 -4.96 18.86 -1.51
CA GLY A 64 -5.62 19.90 -2.29
C GLY A 64 -5.90 19.45 -3.72
N ARG A 65 -7.01 19.93 -4.29
CA ARG A 65 -7.46 19.65 -5.67
C ARG A 65 -6.36 19.87 -6.70
N GLU A 66 -5.61 20.96 -6.56
CA GLU A 66 -4.58 21.35 -7.52
C GLU A 66 -3.31 20.48 -7.39
N ASP A 67 -2.91 20.13 -6.17
CA ASP A 67 -1.79 19.21 -5.92
C ASP A 67 -2.12 17.82 -6.44
N MET A 68 -3.34 17.34 -6.16
CA MET A 68 -3.83 16.07 -6.68
C MET A 68 -3.87 16.05 -8.22
N ARG A 69 -4.33 17.14 -8.85
CA ARG A 69 -4.34 17.28 -10.31
C ARG A 69 -2.91 17.17 -10.87
N ARG A 70 -1.96 17.91 -10.29
CA ARG A 70 -0.54 17.86 -10.71
C ARG A 70 0.03 16.46 -10.56
N LYS A 71 -0.23 15.81 -9.42
CA LYS A 71 0.26 14.45 -9.20
C LYS A 71 -0.30 13.46 -10.21
N LEU A 72 -1.60 13.55 -10.52
CA LEU A 72 -2.21 12.71 -11.55
C LEU A 72 -1.55 12.93 -12.92
N GLU A 73 -1.24 14.17 -13.29
CA GLU A 73 -0.55 14.46 -14.55
C GLU A 73 0.83 13.84 -14.63
N GLU A 74 1.60 13.87 -13.53
CA GLU A 74 2.86 13.17 -13.42
C GLU A 74 2.67 11.66 -13.62
N LEU A 75 1.72 11.05 -12.91
CA LEU A 75 1.47 9.60 -12.99
C LEU A 75 1.01 9.16 -14.39
N PHE A 76 0.15 9.93 -15.04
CA PHE A 76 -0.27 9.63 -16.43
C PHE A 76 0.87 9.87 -17.42
N HIS A 77 1.77 10.81 -17.17
CA HIS A 77 2.97 11.00 -17.98
C HIS A 77 3.92 9.80 -17.85
N GLU A 78 4.21 9.36 -16.62
CA GLU A 78 5.04 8.18 -16.34
C GLU A 78 4.47 6.89 -16.93
N ARG A 79 3.13 6.77 -16.98
CA ARG A 79 2.44 5.65 -17.63
C ARG A 79 2.51 5.70 -19.17
N GLY A 80 2.90 6.84 -19.75
CA GLY A 80 3.03 7.03 -21.19
C GLY A 80 1.74 7.43 -21.91
N ASP A 81 0.77 8.03 -21.21
CA ASP A 81 -0.46 8.52 -21.84
C ASP A 81 -0.19 9.66 -22.83
N VAL A 82 -0.88 9.63 -23.98
CA VAL A 82 -0.74 10.62 -25.05
C VAL A 82 -1.06 12.05 -24.59
N SER A 83 -2.01 12.20 -23.66
CA SER A 83 -2.39 13.49 -23.10
C SER A 83 -2.59 13.41 -21.58
N PRO A 84 -1.51 13.48 -20.78
CA PRO A 84 -1.58 13.34 -19.32
C PRO A 84 -2.51 14.37 -18.67
N HIS A 85 -2.50 15.61 -19.17
CA HIS A 85 -3.41 16.67 -18.73
C HIS A 85 -4.90 16.32 -18.93
N GLN A 86 -5.25 15.75 -20.09
CA GLN A 86 -6.63 15.35 -20.35
C GLN A 86 -7.02 14.12 -19.52
N ALA A 87 -6.12 13.15 -19.38
CA ALA A 87 -6.33 11.97 -18.55
C ALA A 87 -6.55 12.33 -17.08
N ALA A 88 -5.73 13.23 -16.52
CA ALA A 88 -5.89 13.73 -15.16
C ALA A 88 -7.22 14.47 -14.96
N ARG A 89 -7.60 15.35 -15.89
CA ARG A 89 -8.91 16.02 -15.83
C ARG A 89 -10.06 15.03 -15.89
N GLN A 90 -9.99 14.04 -16.78
CA GLN A 90 -11.02 13.01 -16.90
C GLN A 90 -11.12 12.17 -15.63
N PHE A 91 -9.99 11.77 -15.05
CA PHE A 91 -9.93 11.05 -13.79
C PHE A 91 -10.60 11.85 -12.66
N MET A 92 -10.25 13.14 -12.51
CA MET A 92 -10.86 14.02 -11.50
C MET A 92 -12.37 14.17 -11.69
N GLN A 93 -12.84 14.21 -12.95
CA GLN A 93 -14.27 14.24 -13.25
C GLN A 93 -14.95 12.91 -12.89
N ASP A 94 -14.31 11.78 -13.21
CA ASP A 94 -14.83 10.45 -12.90
C ASP A 94 -14.94 10.23 -11.37
N VAL A 95 -13.97 10.71 -10.59
CA VAL A 95 -14.01 10.71 -9.12
C VAL A 95 -15.21 11.50 -8.60
N ARG A 96 -15.53 12.66 -9.18
CA ARG A 96 -16.66 13.50 -8.75
C ARG A 96 -18.01 12.87 -9.08
N GLU A 97 -18.12 12.20 -10.21
CA GLU A 97 -19.40 11.66 -10.68
C GLU A 97 -19.69 10.25 -10.18
N HIS A 98 -18.64 9.46 -9.92
CA HIS A 98 -18.76 8.07 -9.53
C HIS A 98 -17.95 7.87 -8.24
N ALA A 99 -18.55 8.24 -7.12
CA ALA A 99 -17.95 8.07 -5.80
C ALA A 99 -17.66 6.58 -5.56
N ALA A 100 -16.37 6.22 -5.61
CA ALA A 100 -15.90 4.86 -5.39
C ALA A 100 -14.83 4.86 -4.29
N LEU A 101 -13.54 4.92 -4.65
CA LEU A 101 -12.43 4.83 -3.70
C LEU A 101 -11.90 6.19 -3.22
N LEU A 102 -12.16 7.25 -3.97
CA LEU A 102 -11.70 8.59 -3.69
C LEU A 102 -12.88 9.57 -3.78
N LEU A 103 -12.90 10.59 -2.91
CA LEU A 103 -13.95 11.60 -2.90
C LEU A 103 -13.44 12.97 -2.40
N GLU A 104 -14.20 14.01 -2.70
CA GLU A 104 -13.98 15.37 -2.18
C GLU A 104 -14.51 15.46 -0.74
N ARG A 105 -13.62 15.71 0.25
CA ARG A 105 -13.89 15.72 1.70
C ARG A 105 -14.07 17.13 2.30
N GLY A 106 -14.38 18.10 1.45
CA GLY A 106 -14.49 19.52 1.80
C GLY A 106 -14.19 20.36 0.56
N PRO A 107 -14.38 21.69 0.60
CA PRO A 107 -14.15 22.55 -0.55
C PRO A 107 -12.72 22.43 -1.08
N GLY A 108 -12.53 21.69 -2.18
CA GLY A 108 -11.23 21.54 -2.83
C GLY A 108 -10.25 20.57 -2.15
N GLU A 109 -10.68 19.73 -1.22
CA GLU A 109 -9.85 18.71 -0.58
C GLU A 109 -10.30 17.30 -0.99
N TYR A 110 -9.36 16.43 -1.31
CA TYR A 110 -9.59 15.07 -1.77
C TYR A 110 -8.96 14.05 -0.84
N GLY A 111 -9.66 12.94 -0.63
CA GLY A 111 -9.19 11.84 0.20
C GLY A 111 -9.79 10.50 -0.22
N PHE A 112 -9.15 9.41 0.19
CA PHE A 112 -9.75 8.09 0.07
C PHE A 112 -11.00 8.00 0.94
N ILE A 113 -11.96 7.17 0.54
CA ILE A 113 -13.21 7.03 1.31
C ILE A 113 -12.96 6.48 2.72
N HIS A 114 -11.85 5.77 2.92
CA HIS A 114 -11.36 5.27 4.19
C HIS A 114 -9.83 5.16 4.15
N LEU A 115 -9.16 5.49 5.26
CA LEU A 115 -7.70 5.47 5.36
C LEU A 115 -7.12 4.10 5.01
N THR A 116 -7.76 3.02 5.45
CA THR A 116 -7.34 1.65 5.12
C THR A 116 -7.24 1.33 3.62
N PHE A 117 -8.03 1.98 2.77
CA PHE A 117 -7.88 1.79 1.31
C PHE A 117 -6.67 2.53 0.76
N GLU A 118 -6.36 3.70 1.32
CA GLU A 118 -5.11 4.41 1.04
C GLU A 118 -3.92 3.58 1.50
N GLU A 119 -3.92 3.09 2.75
CA GLU A 119 -2.83 2.28 3.31
C GLU A 119 -2.60 1.01 2.50
N TYR A 120 -3.68 0.33 2.10
CA TYR A 120 -3.60 -0.84 1.24
C TYR A 120 -3.03 -0.50 -0.15
N LEU A 121 -3.52 0.55 -0.80
CA LEU A 121 -3.04 0.95 -2.13
C LEU A 121 -1.60 1.48 -2.09
N ALA A 122 -1.19 2.14 -1.00
CA ALA A 122 0.19 2.53 -0.75
C ALA A 122 1.09 1.29 -0.61
N ALA A 123 0.64 0.27 0.13
CA ALA A 123 1.34 -1.01 0.22
C ALA A 123 1.47 -1.71 -1.14
N VAL A 124 0.43 -1.66 -1.98
CA VAL A 124 0.48 -2.15 -3.36
C VAL A 124 1.52 -1.39 -4.18
N ALA A 125 1.60 -0.06 -4.06
CA ALA A 125 2.61 0.73 -4.77
C ALA A 125 4.04 0.36 -4.37
N LEU A 126 4.32 0.20 -3.09
CA LEU A 126 5.65 -0.24 -2.61
C LEU A 126 6.01 -1.61 -3.17
N ALA A 127 5.08 -2.56 -3.14
CA ALA A 127 5.31 -3.89 -3.68
C ALA A 127 5.54 -3.89 -5.21
N LEU A 128 4.84 -3.01 -5.95
CA LEU A 128 5.02 -2.87 -7.40
C LEU A 128 6.32 -2.13 -7.77
N MET A 129 6.76 -1.17 -6.94
CA MET A 129 8.02 -0.44 -7.12
C MET A 129 9.23 -1.37 -7.07
N GLY A 130 9.22 -2.36 -6.16
CA GLY A 130 10.31 -3.31 -6.04
C GLY A 130 10.51 -4.21 -7.26
N GLN A 131 9.46 -4.49 -8.05
CA GLN A 131 9.51 -5.39 -9.21
C GLN A 131 10.17 -6.77 -8.91
N GLY A 132 10.01 -7.27 -7.69
CA GLY A 132 10.65 -8.49 -7.21
C GLY A 132 12.04 -8.30 -6.57
N ASP A 133 12.54 -7.08 -6.45
CA ASP A 133 13.65 -6.68 -5.60
C ASP A 133 13.14 -6.14 -4.26
N SER A 134 13.66 -6.65 -3.15
CA SER A 134 13.30 -6.21 -1.80
C SER A 134 13.96 -4.87 -1.43
N LYS A 135 15.07 -4.47 -2.07
CA LYS A 135 15.84 -3.30 -1.63
C LYS A 135 15.07 -1.98 -1.63
N PRO A 136 14.35 -1.58 -2.70
CA PRO A 136 13.62 -0.31 -2.69
C PRO A 136 12.51 -0.27 -1.62
N ILE A 137 11.93 -1.45 -1.35
CA ILE A 137 10.90 -1.64 -0.34
C ILE A 137 11.50 -1.47 1.05
N ILE A 138 12.61 -2.16 1.33
CA ILE A 138 13.37 -2.07 2.59
C ILE A 138 13.80 -0.63 2.86
N GLU A 139 14.39 0.04 1.87
CA GLU A 139 14.88 1.41 2.00
C GLU A 139 13.76 2.38 2.36
N THR A 140 12.57 2.20 1.78
CA THR A 140 11.42 3.06 2.06
C THR A 140 10.84 2.78 3.44
N LEU A 141 10.52 1.52 3.74
CA LEU A 141 9.88 1.15 5.02
C LEU A 141 10.78 1.42 6.23
N SER A 142 12.10 1.23 6.09
CA SER A 142 13.05 1.46 7.19
C SER A 142 13.09 2.92 7.65
N ARG A 143 12.78 3.88 6.79
CA ARG A 143 12.76 5.31 7.16
C ARG A 143 11.59 5.66 8.08
N HIS A 144 10.53 4.85 8.06
CA HIS A 144 9.27 5.12 8.74
C HIS A 144 9.00 4.19 9.94
N VAL A 145 10.00 3.42 10.38
CA VAL A 145 9.84 2.59 11.57
C VAL A 145 9.65 3.47 12.81
N GLY A 146 8.53 3.23 13.50
CA GLY A 146 8.09 3.98 14.66
C GLY A 146 7.08 5.08 14.37
N GLU A 147 6.80 5.33 13.10
CA GLU A 147 5.72 6.22 12.70
C GLU A 147 4.39 5.47 12.69
N GLN A 148 3.45 5.88 13.54
CA GLN A 148 2.14 5.22 13.66
C GLN A 148 1.40 5.12 12.32
N ALA A 149 1.49 6.16 11.48
CA ALA A 149 0.84 6.21 10.17
C ALA A 149 1.34 5.12 9.20
N TRP A 150 2.62 4.74 9.30
CA TRP A 150 3.26 3.79 8.39
C TRP A 150 3.22 2.34 8.87
N ARG A 151 2.78 2.12 10.11
CA ARG A 151 2.71 0.79 10.70
C ARG A 151 1.83 -0.13 9.84
N GLU A 152 0.63 0.32 9.49
CA GLU A 152 -0.30 -0.49 8.70
C GLU A 152 0.19 -0.69 7.26
N VAL A 153 0.74 0.36 6.62
CA VAL A 153 1.36 0.25 5.28
C VAL A 153 2.46 -0.80 5.25
N THR A 154 3.30 -0.86 6.29
CA THR A 154 4.37 -1.85 6.41
C THR A 154 3.81 -3.28 6.49
N LEU A 155 2.84 -3.52 7.37
CA LEU A 155 2.20 -4.83 7.53
C LEU A 155 1.51 -5.29 6.24
N LEU A 156 0.77 -4.39 5.60
CA LEU A 156 0.08 -4.67 4.34
C LEU A 156 1.04 -4.90 3.19
N THR A 157 2.19 -4.21 3.15
CA THR A 157 3.22 -4.43 2.11
C THR A 157 3.78 -5.84 2.20
N ILE A 158 4.16 -6.28 3.41
CA ILE A 158 4.70 -7.62 3.65
C ILE A 158 3.64 -8.68 3.35
N GLY A 159 2.40 -8.47 3.80
CA GLY A 159 1.28 -9.34 3.49
C GLY A 159 0.98 -9.41 1.99
N TYR A 160 1.06 -8.31 1.28
CA TYR A 160 0.77 -8.26 -0.14
C TYR A 160 1.84 -9.00 -0.96
N LEU A 161 3.12 -8.79 -0.64
CA LEU A 161 4.24 -9.54 -1.22
C LEU A 161 4.09 -11.04 -0.99
N GLY A 162 3.94 -11.45 0.28
CA GLY A 162 3.93 -12.86 0.66
C GLY A 162 2.69 -13.62 0.20
N ILE A 163 1.52 -13.00 0.33
CA ILE A 163 0.22 -13.68 0.14
C ILE A 163 -0.38 -13.40 -1.22
N ARG A 164 -0.38 -12.14 -1.66
CA ARG A 164 -1.05 -11.75 -2.91
C ARG A 164 -0.16 -11.97 -4.12
N GLN A 165 1.10 -11.53 -4.07
CA GLN A 165 2.06 -11.75 -5.13
C GLN A 165 2.74 -13.13 -5.07
N GLN A 166 2.55 -13.90 -4.00
CA GLN A 166 3.20 -15.20 -3.79
C GLN A 166 4.73 -15.10 -3.85
N LEU A 167 5.29 -14.02 -3.30
CA LEU A 167 6.72 -13.77 -3.18
C LEU A 167 7.16 -13.88 -1.72
N PRO A 168 7.00 -15.03 -1.04
CA PRO A 168 7.35 -15.15 0.37
C PRO A 168 8.83 -14.87 0.59
N LYS A 169 9.72 -15.21 -0.35
CA LYS A 169 11.16 -14.89 -0.24
C LYS A 169 11.40 -13.38 -0.09
N ILE A 170 10.75 -12.55 -0.90
CA ILE A 170 10.88 -11.08 -0.84
C ILE A 170 10.28 -10.54 0.46
N ALA A 171 9.11 -11.04 0.88
CA ALA A 171 8.54 -10.70 2.18
C ALA A 171 9.47 -11.09 3.35
N GLY A 172 10.13 -12.25 3.24
CA GLY A 172 11.15 -12.74 4.16
C GLY A 172 12.36 -11.82 4.26
N GLU A 173 12.91 -11.37 3.12
CA GLU A 173 14.02 -10.42 3.07
C GLU A 173 13.67 -9.10 3.75
N VAL A 174 12.44 -8.59 3.56
CA VAL A 174 11.96 -7.37 4.23
C VAL A 174 11.92 -7.54 5.75
N VAL A 175 11.28 -8.61 6.27
CA VAL A 175 11.21 -8.82 7.73
C VAL A 175 12.57 -9.11 8.37
N GLU A 176 13.46 -9.78 7.63
CA GLU A 176 14.83 -10.03 8.11
C GLU A 176 15.67 -8.76 8.17
N SER A 177 15.53 -7.87 7.19
CA SER A 177 16.19 -6.56 7.21
C SER A 177 15.76 -5.74 8.44
N LEU A 178 14.45 -5.68 8.74
CA LEU A 178 13.95 -4.99 9.94
C LEU A 178 14.60 -5.50 11.24
N VAL A 179 14.81 -6.81 11.36
CA VAL A 179 15.45 -7.43 12.54
C VAL A 179 16.96 -7.18 12.60
N ASN A 180 17.63 -7.17 11.45
CA ASN A 180 19.08 -7.03 11.36
C ASN A 180 19.53 -5.57 11.51
N GLU A 181 18.87 -4.66 10.80
CA GLU A 181 19.23 -3.24 10.73
C GLU A 181 18.66 -2.45 11.92
N LYS A 182 17.54 -2.92 12.49
CA LYS A 182 16.84 -2.31 13.63
C LYS A 182 16.64 -0.79 13.46
N PRO A 183 16.08 -0.33 12.33
CA PRO A 183 15.82 1.09 12.12
C PRO A 183 14.81 1.65 13.15
N GLY A 184 14.83 2.96 13.34
CA GLY A 184 13.90 3.65 14.24
C GLY A 184 14.22 3.44 15.73
N PRO A 185 13.25 3.72 16.61
CA PRO A 185 13.40 3.57 18.06
C PRO A 185 13.70 2.12 18.50
N ALA A 186 14.38 2.00 19.65
CA ALA A 186 14.87 0.72 20.14
C ALA A 186 13.76 -0.32 20.29
N GLY A 187 13.87 -1.41 19.52
CA GLY A 187 12.96 -2.55 19.58
C GLY A 187 11.74 -2.47 18.66
N GLU A 188 11.43 -1.31 18.10
CA GLU A 188 10.21 -1.13 17.30
C GLU A 188 10.27 -1.90 15.97
N ALA A 189 11.41 -1.89 15.27
CA ALA A 189 11.58 -2.67 14.04
C ALA A 189 11.37 -4.19 14.26
N VAL A 190 11.85 -4.70 15.39
CA VAL A 190 11.76 -6.13 15.74
C VAL A 190 10.32 -6.51 16.09
N VAL A 191 9.61 -5.65 16.82
CA VAL A 191 8.18 -5.83 17.11
C VAL A 191 7.37 -5.78 15.81
N LEU A 192 7.64 -4.80 14.95
CA LEU A 192 6.97 -4.65 13.66
C LEU A 192 7.18 -5.87 12.75
N ALA A 193 8.40 -6.40 12.70
CA ALA A 193 8.70 -7.64 11.99
C ALA A 193 7.93 -8.83 12.59
N GLY A 194 7.85 -8.93 13.92
CA GLY A 194 7.05 -9.93 14.63
C GLY A 194 5.57 -9.88 14.25
N ASP A 195 4.97 -8.69 14.28
CA ASP A 195 3.57 -8.47 13.90
C ASP A 195 3.32 -8.84 12.43
N ALA A 196 4.24 -8.48 11.53
CA ALA A 196 4.11 -8.83 10.11
C ALA A 196 4.17 -10.34 9.87
N VAL A 197 5.02 -11.06 10.62
CA VAL A 197 5.06 -12.52 10.57
C VAL A 197 3.75 -13.11 11.09
N LEU A 198 3.21 -12.59 12.20
CA LEU A 198 1.94 -13.05 12.77
C LEU A 198 0.77 -12.86 11.80
N ASP A 199 0.66 -11.68 11.17
CA ASP A 199 -0.42 -11.34 10.23
C ASP A 199 -0.41 -12.20 8.96
N THR A 200 0.74 -12.77 8.60
CA THR A 200 0.94 -13.44 7.31
C THR A 200 1.20 -14.95 7.45
N TRP A 201 1.30 -15.46 8.67
CA TRP A 201 1.55 -16.87 8.94
C TRP A 201 0.26 -17.74 8.82
N PRO A 202 0.35 -18.97 8.30
CA PRO A 202 1.50 -19.56 7.58
C PRO A 202 1.60 -19.10 6.13
N GLY A 203 2.80 -19.17 5.55
CA GLY A 203 2.99 -19.08 4.09
C GLY A 203 3.27 -17.69 3.52
N GLY A 204 3.09 -16.60 4.27
CA GLY A 204 3.49 -15.27 3.80
C GLY A 204 4.96 -14.94 3.93
N VAL A 205 5.67 -15.64 4.82
CA VAL A 205 7.13 -15.59 4.94
C VAL A 205 7.71 -17.01 5.04
N PRO A 206 8.98 -17.23 4.65
CA PRO A 206 9.66 -18.50 4.85
C PRO A 206 9.76 -18.84 6.34
N LEU A 207 9.75 -20.13 6.67
CA LEU A 207 9.92 -20.60 8.05
C LEU A 207 11.21 -20.08 8.68
N GLN A 208 12.32 -20.07 7.92
CA GLN A 208 13.61 -19.56 8.39
C GLN A 208 13.55 -18.07 8.76
N SER A 209 12.83 -17.26 7.97
CA SER A 209 12.64 -15.83 8.26
C SER A 209 11.84 -15.64 9.54
N LYS A 210 10.77 -16.42 9.74
CA LYS A 210 10.02 -16.45 11.01
C LYS A 210 10.93 -16.80 12.20
N GLU A 211 11.76 -17.83 12.08
CA GLU A 211 12.68 -18.24 13.14
C GLU A 211 13.70 -17.14 13.50
N ARG A 212 14.23 -16.43 12.49
CA ARG A 212 15.11 -15.27 12.70
C ARG A 212 14.40 -14.14 13.45
N VAL A 213 13.15 -13.85 13.07
CA VAL A 213 12.33 -12.83 13.75
C VAL A 213 12.09 -13.20 15.22
N LEU A 214 11.74 -14.46 15.51
CA LEU A 214 11.56 -14.94 16.90
C LEU A 214 12.84 -14.80 17.72
N GLN A 215 14.00 -15.19 17.18
CA GLN A 215 15.29 -14.99 17.85
C GLN A 215 15.61 -13.51 18.07
N GLY A 216 15.24 -12.64 17.13
CA GLY A 216 15.36 -11.19 17.25
C GLY A 216 14.54 -10.63 18.43
N VAL A 217 13.29 -11.10 18.56
CA VAL A 217 12.37 -10.73 19.65
C VAL A 217 12.93 -11.16 21.01
N ASP A 218 13.41 -12.40 21.14
CA ASP A 218 13.98 -12.92 22.39
C ASP A 218 15.21 -12.11 22.83
N ARG A 219 16.10 -11.78 21.89
CA ARG A 219 17.28 -10.95 22.15
C ARG A 219 16.91 -9.53 22.54
N ASN A 220 15.87 -8.98 21.91
CA ASN A 220 15.34 -7.67 22.27
C ASN A 220 14.85 -7.72 23.73
N HIS A 221 14.00 -8.68 24.11
CA HIS A 221 13.52 -8.82 25.49
C HIS A 221 14.64 -9.03 26.53
N ALA A 222 15.71 -9.76 26.20
CA ALA A 222 16.84 -9.96 27.10
C ALA A 222 17.60 -8.64 27.38
N GLY A 223 17.74 -7.77 26.37
CA GLY A 223 18.38 -6.46 26.52
C GLY A 223 17.61 -5.49 27.43
N TRP A 224 16.27 -5.61 27.49
CA TRP A 224 15.44 -4.81 28.40
C TRP A 224 15.56 -5.24 29.86
N ARG A 225 15.90 -6.51 30.13
CA ARG A 225 16.07 -7.03 31.49
C ARG A 225 17.44 -6.69 32.09
N HIS A 226 18.42 -6.35 31.26
CA HIS A 226 19.79 -6.01 31.67
C HIS A 226 20.31 -4.79 30.89
N PRO A 227 19.85 -3.56 31.21
CA PRO A 227 20.44 -2.36 30.65
C PRO A 227 21.90 -2.20 31.15
N PRO A 228 22.81 -1.65 30.32
CA PRO A 228 24.19 -1.33 30.73
C PRO A 228 24.26 -0.25 31.80
#